data_AF-A0A364NHS5-F1
#
_entry.id   AF-A0A364NHS5-F1
#
_cell.length_a   1.000
_cell.length_b   1.000
_cell.length_c   1.000
_cell.angle_alpha   90.00
_cell.angle_beta   90.00
_cell.angle_gamma   90.00
#
_symmetry.space_group_name_H-M   'P 1'
#
loop_
_entity.id
_entity.type
_entity.pdbx_description
1 polymer ?
#
loop_
_entity_poly.entity_id
_entity_poly.type
_entity_poly.pdbx_seq_one_letter_code
_entity_poly.pdbx_strand_id
1 'polypeptide(L)'
;MNDENNISERSANSYCADNDKPITFPISKAIELSEQIITTKSKDEILFHLTNAKAHAKLKSDDDHRMFETSQTRITFLALNFAANKHGILAPAFRGRLIEGVRRKDQGQKSLPTYIQAMYSLDRQLIDVHWFYCREVEKGFQESMEINGEYLWEDRTMNSAAVEKFVQNKWQAKKKVEALQITPSEQLELSTIRTAQISDRHYDVLRNKDTDMIKIKEFCTKSTQLEVTQAADLYEDLRALRLAGKDVNLATRLRQLVETETSDTRSFETRKRQMQRRKELFQKKLLLLK
;
A
#
# COMPACT_ATOMS: atom_id res chain seq x y z
N MET A 1 38.41 -18.59 17.61
CA MET A 1 38.13 -17.93 16.32
C MET A 1 36.84 -18.57 15.80
N ASN A 2 35.71 -17.96 16.14
CA ASN A 2 34.40 -18.36 15.65
C ASN A 2 33.93 -17.27 14.70
N ASP A 3 33.96 -17.56 13.41
CA ASP A 3 33.32 -16.74 12.38
C ASP A 3 31.81 -16.99 12.45
N GLU A 4 31.12 -16.20 13.24
CA GLU A 4 29.66 -16.18 13.29
C GLU A 4 29.08 -15.43 12.07
N ASN A 5 28.57 -16.22 11.14
CA ASN A 5 27.24 -16.06 10.54
C ASN A 5 26.74 -14.63 10.30
N ASN A 6 27.33 -13.94 9.33
CA ASN A 6 26.69 -12.81 8.68
C ASN A 6 25.77 -13.33 7.55
N ILE A 7 24.69 -14.03 7.92
CA ILE A 7 23.63 -14.41 6.96
C ILE A 7 22.83 -13.13 6.68
N SER A 8 23.33 -12.37 5.72
CA SER A 8 22.62 -11.29 5.04
C SER A 8 21.17 -11.70 4.77
N GLU A 9 20.24 -11.01 5.45
CA GLU A 9 18.85 -10.91 5.05
C GLU A 9 18.80 -10.30 3.65
N ARG A 10 18.87 -11.17 2.62
CA ARG A 10 18.71 -10.77 1.24
C ARG A 10 17.31 -10.19 1.08
N SER A 11 17.25 -8.87 0.95
CA SER A 11 16.07 -8.08 0.59
C SER A 11 15.27 -8.75 -0.53
N ALA A 12 13.95 -8.69 -0.46
CA ALA A 12 13.03 -9.14 -1.53
C ALA A 12 13.26 -8.42 -2.89
N ASN A 13 14.16 -7.44 -2.92
CA ASN A 13 14.63 -6.74 -4.12
C ASN A 13 15.94 -7.33 -4.71
N SER A 14 16.34 -8.55 -4.31
CA SER A 14 17.57 -9.18 -4.81
C SER A 14 17.38 -9.76 -6.22
N TYR A 15 17.31 -8.88 -7.20
CA TYR A 15 17.65 -9.23 -8.57
C TYR A 15 19.18 -9.36 -8.70
N CYS A 16 19.63 -10.44 -9.34
CA CYS A 16 21.04 -10.80 -9.44
C CYS A 16 21.75 -9.79 -10.35
N ALA A 17 22.69 -9.02 -9.79
CA ALA A 17 23.35 -7.92 -10.50
C ALA A 17 24.26 -8.38 -11.66
N ASP A 18 24.52 -9.68 -11.76
CA ASP A 18 25.60 -10.19 -12.61
C ASP A 18 25.16 -10.47 -14.05
N ASN A 19 23.88 -10.29 -14.44
CA ASN A 19 23.45 -10.61 -15.81
C ASN A 19 22.37 -9.74 -16.46
N ASP A 20 21.86 -8.68 -15.83
CA ASP A 20 20.77 -7.92 -16.44
C ASP A 20 20.83 -6.42 -16.17
N LYS A 21 20.48 -5.66 -17.21
CA LYS A 21 20.30 -4.20 -17.18
C LYS A 21 19.25 -3.84 -16.10
N PRO A 22 19.28 -2.60 -15.56
CA PRO A 22 18.22 -2.13 -14.66
C PRO A 22 16.84 -2.33 -15.29
N ILE A 23 15.86 -2.78 -14.50
CA ILE A 23 14.45 -2.89 -14.92
C ILE A 23 13.99 -1.51 -15.38
N THR A 24 13.54 -1.39 -16.63
CA THR A 24 13.06 -0.11 -17.15
C THR A 24 11.69 0.22 -16.57
N PHE A 25 11.45 1.46 -16.12
CA PHE A 25 10.13 1.88 -15.66
C PHE A 25 9.43 2.79 -16.67
N PRO A 26 8.16 2.51 -17.02
CA PRO A 26 7.42 3.39 -17.91
C PRO A 26 6.73 4.53 -17.13
N ILE A 27 7.46 5.22 -16.23
CA ILE A 27 6.89 6.23 -15.31
C ILE A 27 6.23 7.36 -16.10
N SER A 28 6.95 7.99 -17.02
CA SER A 28 6.41 9.13 -17.78
C SER A 28 5.15 8.77 -18.58
N LYS A 29 5.13 7.58 -19.20
CA LYS A 29 3.94 7.08 -19.92
C LYS A 29 2.78 6.80 -18.96
N ALA A 30 3.06 6.27 -17.78
CA ALA A 30 2.04 6.02 -16.76
C ALA A 30 1.49 7.33 -16.17
N ILE A 31 2.31 8.37 -15.99
CA ILE A 31 1.85 9.70 -15.56
C ILE A 31 0.93 10.30 -16.62
N GLU A 32 1.36 10.33 -17.88
CA GLU A 32 0.55 10.87 -18.99
C GLU A 32 -0.81 10.16 -19.10
N LEU A 33 -0.81 8.82 -19.09
CA LEU A 33 -2.05 8.04 -19.12
C LEU A 33 -2.89 8.26 -17.85
N SER A 34 -2.29 8.51 -16.69
CA SER A 34 -3.04 8.81 -15.47
C SER A 34 -3.83 10.11 -15.59
N GLU A 35 -3.28 11.13 -16.26
CA GLU A 35 -4.00 12.39 -16.50
C GLU A 35 -5.20 12.17 -17.42
N GLN A 36 -5.03 11.37 -18.47
CA GLN A 36 -6.14 11.00 -19.36
C GLN A 36 -7.23 10.21 -18.63
N ILE A 37 -6.84 9.30 -17.72
CA ILE A 37 -7.78 8.54 -16.90
C ILE A 37 -8.59 9.48 -16.00
N ILE A 38 -7.94 10.44 -15.34
CA ILE A 38 -8.58 11.41 -14.44
C ILE A 38 -9.63 12.25 -15.18
N THR A 39 -9.35 12.64 -16.43
CA THR A 39 -10.30 13.45 -17.22
C THR A 39 -11.46 12.64 -17.81
N THR A 40 -11.30 11.32 -17.97
CA THR A 40 -12.27 10.46 -18.67
C THR A 40 -13.04 9.50 -17.79
N LYS A 41 -12.62 9.26 -16.55
CA LYS A 41 -13.21 8.27 -15.64
C LYS A 41 -13.57 8.90 -14.30
N SER A 42 -14.71 8.48 -13.76
CA SER A 42 -15.11 8.81 -12.39
C SER A 42 -14.25 8.10 -11.35
N LYS A 43 -14.26 8.59 -10.09
CA LYS A 43 -13.56 7.94 -8.97
C LYS A 43 -14.02 6.48 -8.76
N ASP A 44 -15.32 6.21 -8.93
CA ASP A 44 -15.89 4.86 -8.78
C ASP A 44 -15.42 3.92 -9.90
N GLU A 45 -15.34 4.39 -11.14
CA GLU A 45 -14.78 3.61 -12.25
C GLU A 45 -13.30 3.31 -12.04
N ILE A 46 -12.52 4.28 -11.56
CA ILE A 46 -11.11 4.07 -11.23
C ILE A 46 -10.97 3.01 -10.14
N LEU A 47 -11.78 3.08 -9.07
CA LEU A 47 -11.79 2.08 -8.00
C LEU A 47 -12.18 0.69 -8.52
N PHE A 48 -13.23 0.62 -9.34
CA PHE A 48 -13.66 -0.62 -9.98
C PHE A 48 -12.54 -1.24 -10.81
N HIS A 49 -11.84 -0.43 -11.61
CA HIS A 49 -10.71 -0.92 -12.41
C HIS A 49 -9.51 -1.31 -11.53
N LEU A 50 -9.22 -0.58 -10.45
CA LEU A 50 -8.14 -0.92 -9.53
C LEU A 50 -8.34 -2.25 -8.82
N THR A 51 -9.57 -2.52 -8.38
CA THR A 51 -9.91 -3.76 -7.66
C THR A 51 -9.97 -4.97 -8.60
N ASN A 52 -10.21 -4.74 -9.90
CA ASN A 52 -10.30 -5.79 -10.92
C ASN A 52 -9.07 -5.91 -11.83
N ALA A 53 -8.12 -4.97 -11.77
CA ALA A 53 -6.90 -5.02 -12.58
C ALA A 53 -6.14 -6.31 -12.24
N LYS A 54 -5.74 -7.09 -13.24
CA LYS A 54 -5.01 -8.37 -13.06
C LYS A 54 -3.68 -8.38 -13.81
N ALA A 55 -3.02 -7.21 -13.90
CA ALA A 55 -1.90 -6.97 -14.80
C ALA A 55 -0.79 -8.05 -14.75
N HIS A 56 -0.56 -8.65 -13.58
CA HIS A 56 0.49 -9.65 -13.38
C HIS A 56 -0.01 -11.09 -13.16
N ALA A 57 -1.34 -11.32 -13.13
CA ALA A 57 -1.91 -12.63 -12.77
C ALA A 57 -1.94 -13.65 -13.93
N LYS A 58 -1.54 -13.24 -15.14
CA LYS A 58 -1.67 -14.06 -16.38
C LYS A 58 -0.35 -14.39 -17.09
N LEU A 59 0.79 -13.91 -16.61
CA LEU A 59 2.08 -14.15 -17.25
C LEU A 59 2.62 -15.53 -16.86
N LYS A 60 3.10 -16.29 -17.85
CA LYS A 60 3.38 -17.73 -17.70
C LYS A 60 4.85 -18.13 -17.94
N SER A 61 5.69 -17.30 -18.56
CA SER A 61 7.08 -17.66 -18.90
C SER A 61 8.07 -16.50 -18.78
N ASP A 62 9.35 -16.82 -18.58
CA ASP A 62 10.44 -15.83 -18.46
C ASP A 62 10.71 -15.02 -19.75
N ASP A 63 10.41 -15.57 -20.93
CA ASP A 63 10.56 -14.85 -22.20
C ASP A 63 9.51 -13.73 -22.36
N ASP A 64 8.31 -13.90 -21.78
CA ASP A 64 7.27 -12.87 -21.76
C ASP A 64 7.66 -11.69 -20.85
N HIS A 65 8.63 -11.88 -19.96
CA HIS A 65 8.93 -10.94 -18.88
C HIS A 65 9.65 -9.66 -19.36
N ARG A 66 10.59 -9.75 -20.31
CA ARG A 66 11.24 -8.56 -20.90
C ARG A 66 10.26 -7.75 -21.76
N MET A 67 9.37 -8.42 -22.50
CA MET A 67 8.29 -7.76 -23.23
C MET A 67 7.28 -7.10 -22.28
N PHE A 68 7.12 -7.63 -21.06
CA PHE A 68 6.23 -7.08 -20.07
C PHE A 68 6.69 -5.75 -19.48
N GLU A 69 8.01 -5.51 -19.37
CA GLU A 69 8.57 -4.26 -18.80
C GLU A 69 7.97 -3.00 -19.40
N THR A 70 7.76 -3.01 -20.72
CA THR A 70 7.21 -1.88 -21.48
C THR A 70 5.79 -2.15 -21.98
N SER A 71 5.13 -3.20 -21.48
CA SER A 71 3.80 -3.57 -21.95
C SER A 71 2.75 -2.53 -21.58
N GLN A 72 1.77 -2.34 -22.46
CA GLN A 72 0.63 -1.48 -22.19
C GLN A 72 -0.11 -1.90 -20.91
N THR A 73 -0.12 -3.20 -20.59
CA THR A 73 -0.74 -3.73 -19.37
C THR A 73 -0.09 -3.18 -18.10
N ARG A 74 1.26 -3.16 -18.03
CA ARG A 74 1.99 -2.58 -16.88
C ARG A 74 1.79 -1.06 -16.80
N ILE A 75 1.83 -0.38 -17.94
CA ILE A 75 1.59 1.08 -18.02
C ILE A 75 0.21 1.43 -17.48
N THR A 76 -0.84 0.74 -17.96
CA THR A 76 -2.21 0.94 -17.50
C THR A 76 -2.36 0.64 -16.00
N PHE A 77 -1.68 -0.39 -15.49
CA PHE A 77 -1.68 -0.71 -14.05
C PHE A 77 -1.11 0.44 -13.20
N LEU A 78 0.05 0.98 -13.58
CA LEU A 78 0.66 2.11 -12.88
C LEU A 78 -0.20 3.36 -13.02
N ALA A 79 -0.69 3.65 -14.23
CA ALA A 79 -1.53 4.82 -14.51
C ALA A 79 -2.82 4.84 -13.68
N LEU A 80 -3.50 3.68 -13.54
CA LEU A 80 -4.69 3.56 -12.68
C LEU A 80 -4.36 3.84 -11.21
N ASN A 81 -3.22 3.34 -10.73
CA ASN A 81 -2.78 3.60 -9.35
C ASN A 81 -2.39 5.07 -9.14
N PHE A 82 -1.77 5.69 -10.13
CA PHE A 82 -1.42 7.11 -10.09
C PHE A 82 -2.66 8.00 -10.13
N ALA A 83 -3.64 7.67 -10.97
CA ALA A 83 -4.92 8.37 -11.02
C ALA A 83 -5.64 8.31 -9.66
N ALA A 84 -5.65 7.14 -9.02
CA ALA A 84 -6.24 7.00 -7.69
C ALA A 84 -5.45 7.72 -6.59
N ASN A 85 -4.12 7.85 -6.71
CA ASN A 85 -3.32 8.66 -5.79
C ASN A 85 -3.71 10.13 -5.90
N LYS A 86 -3.77 10.69 -7.11
CA LYS A 86 -4.11 12.10 -7.36
C LYS A 86 -5.53 12.47 -6.90
N HIS A 87 -6.47 11.54 -6.99
CA HIS A 87 -7.84 11.75 -6.50
C HIS A 87 -8.05 11.43 -5.02
N GLY A 88 -7.03 10.94 -4.31
CA GLY A 88 -7.13 10.54 -2.91
C GLY A 88 -8.13 9.41 -2.63
N ILE A 89 -8.43 8.55 -3.62
CA ILE A 89 -9.56 7.59 -3.56
C ILE A 89 -9.34 6.51 -2.49
N LEU A 90 -8.16 5.88 -2.52
CA LEU A 90 -7.84 4.75 -1.65
C LEU A 90 -6.32 4.67 -1.48
N ALA A 91 -5.84 4.72 -0.23
CA ALA A 91 -4.40 4.66 0.00
C ALA A 91 -3.79 3.30 -0.44
N PRO A 92 -2.52 3.26 -0.89
CA PRO A 92 -1.86 2.03 -1.36
C PRO A 92 -1.97 0.84 -0.42
N ALA A 93 -1.93 1.06 0.89
CA ALA A 93 -2.10 0.05 1.93
C ALA A 93 -3.41 -0.74 1.85
N PHE A 94 -4.46 -0.11 1.34
CA PHE A 94 -5.82 -0.63 1.33
C PHE A 94 -6.23 -1.20 -0.03
N ARG A 95 -5.37 -1.05 -1.05
CA ARG A 95 -5.57 -1.65 -2.36
C ARG A 95 -5.33 -3.16 -2.26
N GLY A 96 -6.21 -3.95 -2.87
CA GLY A 96 -6.09 -5.40 -2.91
C GLY A 96 -4.73 -5.83 -3.48
N ARG A 97 -4.07 -6.80 -2.84
CA ARG A 97 -2.84 -7.38 -3.35
C ARG A 97 -3.21 -8.44 -4.39
N LEU A 98 -2.83 -8.22 -5.64
CA LEU A 98 -3.09 -9.16 -6.74
C LEU A 98 -2.13 -10.33 -6.74
N ILE A 99 -0.92 -10.11 -6.22
CA ILE A 99 0.08 -11.14 -5.95
C ILE A 99 0.31 -11.13 -4.44
N GLU A 100 0.18 -12.30 -3.80
CA GLU A 100 0.58 -12.46 -2.40
C GLU A 100 2.01 -11.92 -2.26
N GLY A 101 2.22 -10.99 -1.31
CA GLY A 101 3.58 -10.49 -1.07
C GLY A 101 4.52 -11.68 -0.86
N VAL A 102 5.73 -11.60 -1.40
CA VAL A 102 6.75 -12.65 -1.27
C VAL A 102 7.19 -12.73 0.20
N ARG A 103 6.33 -13.26 1.07
CA ARG A 103 6.67 -13.70 2.41
C ARG A 103 6.80 -15.20 2.31
N ARG A 104 8.04 -15.67 2.44
CA ARG A 104 8.40 -17.09 2.42
C ARG A 104 7.61 -17.79 3.53
N LYS A 105 6.55 -18.50 3.16
CA LYS A 105 5.98 -19.54 4.00
C LYS A 105 6.93 -20.73 3.90
N ASP A 106 7.78 -20.89 4.90
CA ASP A 106 8.15 -22.20 5.43
C ASP A 106 8.79 -23.22 4.46
N GLN A 107 9.72 -22.82 3.59
CA GLN A 107 10.54 -23.78 2.85
C GLN A 107 12.03 -23.39 2.86
N GLY A 108 12.85 -24.30 3.40
CA GLY A 108 14.28 -24.16 3.69
C GLY A 108 15.23 -23.98 2.49
N GLN A 109 14.74 -23.54 1.33
CA GLN A 109 15.59 -23.08 0.23
C GLN A 109 15.17 -21.68 -0.19
N LYS A 110 16.13 -20.76 -0.18
CA LYS A 110 15.97 -19.37 -0.62
C LYS A 110 15.69 -19.33 -2.13
N SER A 111 14.47 -19.61 -2.57
CA SER A 111 14.10 -19.31 -3.96
C SER A 111 14.21 -17.79 -4.16
N LEU A 112 14.93 -17.39 -5.20
CA LEU A 112 15.02 -16.00 -5.62
C LEU A 112 13.66 -15.57 -6.18
N PRO A 113 13.23 -14.32 -5.95
CA PRO A 113 12.01 -13.82 -6.56
C PRO A 113 12.12 -13.93 -8.09
N THR A 114 11.02 -14.28 -8.76
CA THR A 114 10.97 -14.24 -10.23
C THR A 114 11.08 -12.80 -10.71
N TYR A 115 11.43 -12.61 -11.99
CA TYR A 115 11.57 -11.25 -12.54
C TYR A 115 10.29 -10.41 -12.40
N ILE A 116 9.11 -11.01 -12.63
CA ILE A 116 7.81 -10.35 -12.39
C ILE A 116 7.64 -9.97 -10.93
N GLN A 117 8.02 -10.84 -9.99
CA GLN A 117 7.88 -10.52 -8.57
C GLN A 117 8.77 -9.34 -8.18
N ALA A 118 9.97 -9.25 -8.76
CA ALA A 118 10.85 -8.10 -8.61
C ALA A 118 10.23 -6.83 -9.22
N MET A 119 9.74 -6.89 -10.47
CA MET A 119 9.04 -5.77 -11.11
C MET A 119 7.84 -5.30 -10.29
N TYR A 120 7.00 -6.23 -9.81
CA TYR A 120 5.82 -5.90 -9.01
C TYR A 120 6.20 -5.28 -7.65
N SER A 121 7.27 -5.76 -7.01
CA SER A 121 7.80 -5.16 -5.78
C SER A 121 8.22 -3.70 -6.02
N LEU A 122 8.87 -3.44 -7.14
CA LEU A 122 9.31 -2.11 -7.52
C LEU A 122 8.14 -1.21 -7.92
N ASP A 123 7.20 -1.70 -8.71
CA ASP A 123 5.98 -0.97 -9.10
C ASP A 123 5.18 -0.54 -7.86
N ARG A 124 5.11 -1.39 -6.83
CA ARG A 124 4.46 -1.04 -5.55
C ARG A 124 5.21 0.05 -4.78
N GLN A 125 6.53 0.03 -4.78
CA GLN A 125 7.32 1.11 -4.17
C GLN A 125 7.13 2.42 -4.95
N LEU A 126 7.07 2.36 -6.28
CA LEU A 126 6.79 3.51 -7.12
C LEU A 126 5.39 4.09 -6.83
N ILE A 127 4.37 3.23 -6.65
CA ILE A 127 3.02 3.65 -6.24
C ILE A 127 3.03 4.33 -4.87
N ASP A 128 3.81 3.82 -3.91
CA ASP A 128 3.98 4.44 -2.60
C ASP A 128 4.64 5.82 -2.68
N VAL A 129 5.73 5.94 -3.47
CA VAL A 129 6.42 7.23 -3.69
C VAL A 129 5.48 8.24 -4.33
N HIS A 130 4.74 7.84 -5.37
CA HIS A 130 3.77 8.72 -6.02
C HIS A 130 2.62 9.11 -5.06
N TRP A 131 2.18 8.22 -4.16
CA TRP A 131 1.18 8.55 -3.15
C TRP A 131 1.71 9.62 -2.19
N PHE A 132 2.93 9.41 -1.70
CA PHE A 132 3.58 10.36 -0.81
C PHE A 132 3.77 11.73 -1.47
N TYR A 133 4.25 11.75 -2.72
CA TYR A 133 4.35 12.96 -3.54
C TYR A 133 3.03 13.74 -3.61
N CYS A 134 1.91 13.08 -3.98
CA CYS A 134 0.61 13.74 -4.06
C CYS A 134 0.21 14.38 -2.71
N ARG A 135 0.46 13.69 -1.60
CA ARG A 135 0.15 14.20 -0.25
C ARG A 135 1.02 15.38 0.16
N GLU A 136 2.30 15.38 -0.19
CA GLU A 136 3.20 16.49 0.08
C GLU A 136 2.80 17.74 -0.73
N VAL A 137 2.45 17.57 -2.00
CA VAL A 137 1.93 18.66 -2.83
C VAL A 137 0.62 19.22 -2.28
N GLU A 138 -0.31 18.36 -1.82
CA GLU A 138 -1.55 18.79 -1.15
C GLU A 138 -1.30 19.59 0.14
N LYS A 139 -0.23 19.27 0.88
CA LYS A 139 0.19 20.03 2.07
C LYS A 139 0.90 21.35 1.71
N GLY A 140 1.20 21.58 0.43
CA GLY A 140 1.85 22.78 -0.06
C GLY A 140 3.37 22.70 -0.20
N PHE A 141 3.98 21.53 0.02
CA PHE A 141 5.41 21.34 -0.23
C PHE A 141 5.69 21.34 -1.73
N GLN A 142 6.62 22.18 -2.17
CA GLN A 142 6.98 22.33 -3.58
C GLN A 142 8.09 21.37 -4.00
N GLU A 143 8.97 21.01 -3.07
CA GLU A 143 10.18 20.24 -3.29
C GLU A 143 10.27 19.06 -2.33
N SER A 144 10.88 17.97 -2.78
CA SER A 144 11.27 16.86 -1.91
C SER A 144 12.53 17.21 -1.11
N MET A 145 12.86 16.38 -0.12
CA MET A 145 14.23 16.36 0.40
C MET A 145 15.21 15.92 -0.70
N GLU A 146 16.41 16.51 -0.71
CA GLU A 146 17.49 16.10 -1.60
C GLU A 146 18.02 14.72 -1.19
N ILE A 147 18.08 13.78 -2.14
CA ILE A 147 18.56 12.42 -1.92
C ILE A 147 19.68 12.13 -2.91
N ASN A 148 20.92 12.09 -2.43
CA ASN A 148 22.13 11.88 -3.23
C ASN A 148 22.30 12.91 -4.38
N GLY A 149 22.05 14.20 -4.14
CA GLY A 149 22.22 15.22 -5.19
C GLY A 149 20.98 15.47 -6.05
N GLU A 150 19.89 14.73 -5.84
CA GLU A 150 18.69 14.81 -6.68
C GLU A 150 17.42 14.99 -5.84
N TYR A 151 16.52 15.84 -6.33
CA TYR A 151 15.15 15.92 -5.83
C TYR A 151 14.25 14.93 -6.57
N LEU A 152 13.41 14.21 -5.83
CA LEU A 152 12.39 13.34 -6.39
C LEU A 152 11.24 14.13 -7.02
N TRP A 153 10.97 15.34 -6.51
CA TRP A 153 10.11 16.33 -7.12
C TRP A 153 10.57 17.74 -6.77
N GLU A 154 10.35 18.66 -7.70
CA GLU A 154 10.68 20.08 -7.61
C GLU A 154 9.57 20.85 -8.34
N ASP A 155 9.20 22.04 -7.86
CA ASP A 155 8.11 22.84 -8.42
C ASP A 155 6.81 22.06 -8.66
N ARG A 156 6.45 21.17 -7.73
CA ARG A 156 5.27 20.29 -7.86
C ARG A 156 5.28 19.45 -9.15
N THR A 157 6.46 19.09 -9.62
CA THR A 157 6.68 18.23 -10.77
C THR A 157 7.54 17.06 -10.34
N MET A 158 7.05 15.84 -10.56
CA MET A 158 7.79 14.63 -10.20
C MET A 158 8.95 14.39 -11.19
N ASN A 159 10.16 14.25 -10.66
CA ASN A 159 11.34 13.87 -11.43
C ASN A 159 11.37 12.34 -11.61
N SER A 160 10.81 11.86 -12.73
CA SER A 160 10.72 10.43 -13.04
C SER A 160 12.06 9.69 -12.94
N ALA A 161 13.16 10.31 -13.38
CA ALA A 161 14.48 9.67 -13.37
C ALA A 161 15.02 9.51 -11.95
N ALA A 162 14.88 10.53 -11.10
CA ALA A 162 15.29 10.47 -9.70
C ALA A 162 14.44 9.46 -8.91
N VAL A 163 13.13 9.42 -9.16
CA VAL A 163 12.20 8.45 -8.55
C VAL A 163 12.54 7.02 -8.95
N GLU A 164 12.84 6.78 -10.23
CA GLU A 164 13.27 5.47 -10.71
C GLU A 164 14.54 5.00 -9.99
N LYS A 165 15.57 5.85 -9.93
CA LYS A 165 16.82 5.57 -9.21
C LYS A 165 16.56 5.27 -7.73
N PHE A 166 15.70 6.06 -7.07
CA PHE A 166 15.34 5.87 -5.67
C PHE A 166 14.64 4.51 -5.42
N VAL A 167 13.70 4.14 -6.29
CA VAL A 167 12.97 2.86 -6.18
C VAL A 167 13.90 1.68 -6.46
N GLN A 168 14.76 1.76 -7.47
CA GLN A 168 15.76 0.73 -7.79
C GLN A 168 16.86 0.57 -6.74
N ASN A 169 17.11 1.61 -5.93
CA ASN A 169 18.13 1.53 -4.89
C ASN A 169 17.84 0.40 -3.89
N LYS A 170 18.86 -0.41 -3.60
CA LYS A 170 18.77 -1.62 -2.75
C LYS A 170 18.63 -1.31 -1.24
N TRP A 171 18.15 -0.12 -0.92
CA TRP A 171 17.89 0.29 0.45
C TRP A 171 16.77 -0.54 1.09
N GLN A 172 16.97 -0.88 2.36
CA GLN A 172 15.89 -1.41 3.18
C GLN A 172 14.78 -0.37 3.35
N ALA A 173 13.55 -0.82 3.58
CA ALA A 173 12.40 0.06 3.72
C ALA A 173 12.58 1.13 4.80
N LYS A 174 13.26 0.80 5.92
CA LYS A 174 13.62 1.76 6.98
C LYS A 174 14.43 2.95 6.43
N LYS A 175 15.46 2.68 5.63
CA LYS A 175 16.30 3.73 5.04
C LYS A 175 15.54 4.58 4.01
N LYS A 176 14.61 3.98 3.25
CA LYS A 176 13.72 4.73 2.35
C LYS A 176 12.75 5.63 3.10
N VAL A 177 12.21 5.15 4.22
CA VAL A 177 11.38 5.94 5.16
C VAL A 177 12.16 7.12 5.72
N GLU A 178 13.40 6.91 6.16
CA GLU A 178 14.27 7.97 6.69
C GLU A 178 14.61 9.01 5.63
N ALA A 179 14.99 8.58 4.42
CA ALA A 179 15.34 9.48 3.32
C ALA A 179 14.16 10.37 2.90
N LEU A 180 12.93 9.84 2.92
CA LEU A 180 11.71 10.57 2.61
C LEU A 180 11.07 11.25 3.84
N GLN A 181 11.67 11.11 5.02
CA GLN A 181 11.14 11.61 6.30
C GLN A 181 9.68 11.20 6.59
N ILE A 182 9.29 10.00 6.16
CA ILE A 182 7.90 9.52 6.29
C ILE A 182 7.59 9.20 7.75
N THR A 183 6.58 9.88 8.30
CA THR A 183 6.15 9.67 9.69
C THR A 183 5.55 8.26 9.91
N PRO A 184 5.55 7.73 11.15
CA PRO A 184 4.91 6.45 11.44
C PRO A 184 3.43 6.38 11.05
N SER A 185 2.70 7.50 11.14
CA SER A 185 1.30 7.59 10.71
C SER A 185 1.14 7.46 9.20
N GLU A 186 2.02 8.07 8.40
CA GLU A 186 1.96 8.02 6.93
C GLU A 186 2.33 6.64 6.40
N GLN A 187 3.26 5.94 7.07
CA GLN A 187 3.61 4.56 6.72
C GLN A 187 2.40 3.61 6.78
N LEU A 188 1.34 3.94 7.53
CA LEU A 188 0.11 3.13 7.57
C LEU A 188 -0.67 3.19 6.25
N GLU A 189 -0.49 4.26 5.46
CA GLU A 189 -1.15 4.52 4.17
C GLU A 189 -0.37 3.93 2.98
N LEU A 190 0.96 3.85 3.08
CA LEU A 190 1.84 3.25 2.06
C LEU A 190 1.69 1.74 2.01
N SER A 191 2.15 1.00 1.01
CA SER A 191 1.95 -0.46 0.88
C SER A 191 3.21 -1.31 1.18
N THR A 192 4.39 -0.75 0.94
CA THR A 192 5.71 -1.41 0.97
C THR A 192 6.78 -0.60 1.69
N ILE A 193 6.81 0.73 1.52
CA ILE A 193 7.81 1.61 2.16
C ILE A 193 7.40 1.85 3.62
N ARG A 194 7.66 0.85 4.47
CA ARG A 194 7.29 0.85 5.88
C ARG A 194 8.37 0.17 6.71
N THR A 195 8.52 0.62 7.95
CA THR A 195 9.34 -0.07 8.95
C THR A 195 8.76 -1.44 9.31
N ALA A 196 9.59 -2.34 9.83
CA ALA A 196 9.17 -3.67 10.26
C ALA A 196 8.00 -3.61 11.26
N GLN A 197 8.08 -2.72 12.25
CA GLN A 197 7.04 -2.49 13.23
C GLN A 197 5.66 -2.19 12.60
N ILE A 198 5.61 -1.33 11.57
CA ILE A 198 4.36 -1.01 10.88
C ILE A 198 3.92 -2.17 9.97
N SER A 199 4.87 -2.85 9.32
CA SER A 199 4.59 -4.02 8.49
C SER A 199 3.93 -5.15 9.29
N ASP A 200 4.44 -5.42 10.50
CA ASP A 200 3.93 -6.50 11.36
C ASP A 200 2.51 -6.21 11.85
N ARG A 201 2.16 -4.95 12.12
CA ARG A 201 0.78 -4.56 12.42
C ARG A 201 -0.19 -4.87 11.28
N HIS A 202 0.22 -4.57 10.05
CA HIS A 202 -0.58 -4.91 8.86
C HIS A 202 -0.69 -6.43 8.68
N TYR A 203 0.39 -7.16 8.94
CA TYR A 203 0.37 -8.62 8.88
C TYR A 203 -0.54 -9.23 9.94
N ASP A 204 -0.49 -8.74 11.18
CA ASP A 204 -1.34 -9.24 12.26
C ASP A 204 -2.83 -9.03 11.97
N VAL A 205 -3.20 -7.90 11.36
CA VAL A 205 -4.57 -7.66 10.91
C VAL A 205 -4.96 -8.66 9.82
N LEU A 206 -4.11 -8.86 8.80
CA LEU A 206 -4.39 -9.79 7.71
C LEU A 206 -4.51 -11.23 8.19
N ARG A 207 -3.61 -11.66 9.08
CA ARG A 207 -3.57 -13.02 9.64
C ARG A 207 -4.82 -13.37 10.44
N ASN A 208 -5.38 -12.40 11.17
CA ASN A 208 -6.53 -12.63 12.03
C ASN A 208 -7.87 -12.33 11.36
N LYS A 209 -7.88 -11.89 10.08
CA LYS A 209 -9.06 -11.43 9.35
C LYS A 209 -10.25 -12.39 9.50
N ASP A 210 -10.08 -13.65 9.14
CA ASP A 210 -11.20 -14.60 9.11
C ASP A 210 -11.73 -14.90 10.51
N THR A 211 -10.83 -15.07 11.48
CA THR A 211 -11.20 -15.26 12.89
C THR A 211 -11.96 -14.06 13.46
N ASP A 212 -11.50 -12.84 13.17
CA ASP A 212 -12.16 -11.62 13.60
C ASP A 212 -13.53 -11.47 12.92
N MET A 213 -13.60 -11.72 11.62
CA MET A 213 -14.85 -11.67 10.85
C MET A 213 -15.90 -12.66 11.38
N ILE A 214 -15.50 -13.88 11.74
CA ILE A 214 -16.40 -14.88 12.33
C ILE A 214 -16.94 -14.35 13.67
N LYS A 215 -16.08 -13.87 14.57
CA LYS A 215 -16.49 -13.33 15.87
C LYS A 215 -17.42 -12.11 15.75
N ILE A 216 -17.14 -11.21 14.80
CA ILE A 216 -18.01 -10.06 14.53
C ILE A 216 -19.37 -10.53 14.03
N LYS A 217 -19.42 -11.46 13.07
CA LYS A 217 -20.69 -12.01 12.55
C LYS A 217 -21.50 -12.71 13.64
N GLU A 218 -20.87 -13.55 14.45
CA GLU A 218 -21.53 -14.24 15.57
C GLU A 218 -22.13 -13.25 16.58
N PHE A 219 -21.43 -12.15 16.85
CA PHE A 219 -21.95 -11.08 17.71
C PHE A 219 -23.12 -10.34 17.08
N CYS A 220 -23.05 -10.00 15.78
CA CYS A 220 -24.17 -9.39 15.06
C CYS A 220 -25.41 -10.30 15.09
N THR A 221 -25.27 -11.60 14.85
CA THR A 221 -26.40 -12.56 14.90
C THR A 221 -27.10 -12.59 16.27
N LYS A 222 -26.35 -12.37 17.35
CA LYS A 222 -26.87 -12.37 18.73
C LYS A 222 -27.27 -10.98 19.23
N SER A 223 -26.97 -9.92 18.48
CA SER A 223 -27.21 -8.53 18.87
C SER A 223 -28.62 -8.11 18.47
N THR A 224 -29.32 -7.40 19.36
CA THR A 224 -30.58 -6.73 19.02
C THR A 224 -30.39 -5.38 18.32
N GLN A 225 -29.15 -4.87 18.27
CA GLN A 225 -28.82 -3.51 17.80
C GLN A 225 -28.00 -3.48 16.50
N LEU A 226 -27.44 -4.62 16.07
CA LEU A 226 -26.57 -4.67 14.90
C LEU A 226 -26.97 -5.82 14.00
N GLU A 227 -26.97 -5.57 12.70
CA GLU A 227 -27.29 -6.56 11.69
C GLU A 227 -26.03 -7.27 11.19
N VAL A 228 -26.21 -8.48 10.64
CA VAL A 228 -25.12 -9.26 10.05
C VAL A 228 -24.53 -8.56 8.82
N THR A 229 -25.34 -7.80 8.09
CA THR A 229 -24.93 -6.95 6.95
C THR A 229 -23.86 -5.92 7.35
N GLN A 230 -23.86 -5.47 8.61
CA GLN A 230 -22.92 -4.48 9.15
C GLN A 230 -21.56 -5.09 9.55
N ALA A 231 -21.40 -6.42 9.47
CA ALA A 231 -20.18 -7.09 9.93
C ALA A 231 -18.93 -6.67 9.15
N ALA A 232 -19.05 -6.40 7.84
CA ALA A 232 -17.94 -5.96 7.01
C ALA A 232 -17.44 -4.56 7.43
N ASP A 233 -18.37 -3.62 7.65
CA ASP A 233 -18.03 -2.27 8.11
C ASP A 233 -17.42 -2.28 9.51
N LEU A 234 -17.96 -3.10 10.42
CA LEU A 234 -17.38 -3.31 11.75
C LEU A 234 -15.95 -3.82 11.68
N TYR A 235 -15.66 -4.72 10.73
CA TYR A 235 -14.31 -5.22 10.54
C TYR A 235 -13.35 -4.15 10.03
N GLU A 236 -13.77 -3.28 9.11
CA GLU A 236 -12.93 -2.17 8.68
C GLU A 236 -12.67 -1.17 9.83
N ASP A 237 -13.64 -0.94 10.72
CA ASP A 237 -13.45 -0.16 11.96
C ASP A 237 -12.41 -0.84 12.89
N LEU A 238 -12.51 -2.16 13.09
CA LEU A 238 -11.54 -2.94 13.89
C LEU A 238 -10.13 -2.89 13.28
N ARG A 239 -10.04 -3.07 11.96
CA ARG A 239 -8.80 -3.00 11.19
C ARG A 239 -8.13 -1.64 11.37
N ALA A 240 -8.89 -0.55 11.21
CA ALA A 240 -8.37 0.79 11.43
C ALA A 240 -7.86 0.98 12.87
N LEU A 241 -8.60 0.51 13.88
CA LEU A 241 -8.19 0.58 15.29
C LEU A 241 -6.91 -0.21 15.59
N ARG A 242 -6.74 -1.42 15.04
CA ARG A 242 -5.50 -2.20 15.21
C ARG A 242 -4.31 -1.54 14.50
N LEU A 243 -4.52 -1.09 13.26
CA LEU A 243 -3.51 -0.35 12.49
C LEU A 243 -3.12 0.98 13.14
N ALA A 244 -4.04 1.63 13.84
CA ALA A 244 -3.78 2.86 14.59
C ALA A 244 -3.28 2.60 16.03
N GLY A 245 -3.38 1.37 16.53
CA GLY A 245 -2.84 1.01 17.85
C GLY A 245 -3.76 1.52 18.95
N LYS A 246 -5.06 1.49 18.66
CA LYS A 246 -6.16 1.98 19.50
C LYS A 246 -6.22 3.50 19.63
N ASP A 247 -5.40 4.25 18.89
CA ASP A 247 -5.59 5.70 18.70
C ASP A 247 -6.84 5.93 17.85
N VAL A 248 -7.82 6.64 18.42
CA VAL A 248 -9.12 6.86 17.78
C VAL A 248 -9.03 7.91 16.68
N ASN A 249 -8.24 8.97 16.84
CA ASN A 249 -8.12 10.02 15.82
C ASN A 249 -7.46 9.44 14.56
N LEU A 250 -6.37 8.70 14.75
CA LEU A 250 -5.66 8.05 13.65
C LEU A 250 -6.52 6.96 13.01
N ALA A 251 -7.23 6.14 13.79
CA ALA A 251 -8.15 5.13 13.24
C ALA A 251 -9.27 5.77 12.41
N THR A 252 -9.85 6.88 12.89
CA THR A 252 -10.88 7.62 12.15
C THR A 252 -10.34 8.16 10.83
N ARG A 253 -9.13 8.73 10.83
CA ARG A 253 -8.47 9.17 9.58
C ARG A 253 -8.23 8.01 8.61
N LEU A 254 -7.74 6.87 9.11
CA LEU A 254 -7.53 5.67 8.27
C LEU A 254 -8.86 5.15 7.71
N ARG A 255 -9.94 5.19 8.49
CA ARG A 255 -11.28 4.77 8.02
C ARG A 255 -11.80 5.68 6.91
N GLN A 256 -11.59 6.99 7.02
CA GLN A 256 -11.93 7.95 5.97
C GLN A 256 -11.19 7.68 4.66
N LEU A 257 -9.94 7.18 4.71
CA LEU A 257 -9.18 6.83 3.50
C LEU A 257 -9.66 5.53 2.83
N VAL A 258 -10.50 4.74 3.51
CA VAL A 258 -11.08 3.49 2.99
C VAL A 258 -12.50 3.71 2.49
N GLU A 259 -13.24 4.62 3.12
CA GLU A 259 -14.54 5.06 2.64
C GLU A 259 -14.32 6.05 1.50
N THR A 260 -14.44 5.57 0.26
CA THR A 260 -14.52 6.48 -0.89
C THR A 260 -15.61 7.52 -0.63
N GLU A 261 -15.36 8.78 -0.99
CA GLU A 261 -16.19 9.97 -0.68
C GLU A 261 -17.68 9.87 -1.07
N THR A 262 -18.12 8.77 -1.66
CA THR A 262 -19.36 8.63 -2.41
C THR A 262 -20.63 8.41 -1.59
N SER A 263 -20.65 8.55 -0.26
CA SER A 263 -21.96 8.51 0.44
C SER A 263 -22.10 9.11 1.84
N ASP A 264 -21.03 9.33 2.61
CA ASP A 264 -21.20 9.67 4.03
C ASP A 264 -20.51 10.99 4.39
N THR A 265 -21.25 12.11 4.21
CA THR A 265 -20.90 13.51 4.57
C THR A 265 -20.73 13.74 6.08
N ARG A 266 -20.67 12.66 6.87
CA ARG A 266 -20.47 12.75 8.32
C ARG A 266 -19.16 13.47 8.62
N SER A 267 -19.27 14.48 9.46
CA SER A 267 -18.11 15.19 10.01
C SER A 267 -17.13 14.23 10.68
N PHE A 268 -15.85 14.62 10.68
CA PHE A 268 -14.79 13.88 11.38
C PHE A 268 -15.18 13.56 12.82
N GLU A 269 -15.80 14.51 13.53
CA GLU A 269 -16.24 14.32 14.92
C GLU A 269 -17.33 13.25 15.07
N THR A 270 -18.26 13.15 14.12
CA THR A 270 -19.27 12.07 14.13
C THR A 270 -18.61 10.71 13.96
N ARG A 271 -17.67 10.60 13.02
CA ARG A 271 -16.90 9.38 12.75
C ARG A 271 -16.01 9.00 13.93
N LYS A 272 -15.40 9.98 14.59
CA LYS A 272 -14.60 9.82 15.81
C LYS A 272 -15.44 9.28 16.97
N ARG A 273 -16.64 9.82 17.20
CA ARG A 273 -17.58 9.31 18.22
C ARG A 273 -17.98 7.86 17.92
N GLN A 274 -18.28 7.54 16.66
CA GLN A 274 -18.54 6.16 16.24
C GLN A 274 -17.33 5.27 16.55
N MET A 275 -16.14 5.66 16.12
CA MET A 275 -14.91 4.90 16.32
C MET A 275 -14.59 4.67 17.81
N GLN A 276 -14.86 5.65 18.68
CA GLN A 276 -14.75 5.51 20.14
C GLN A 276 -15.71 4.41 20.67
N ARG A 277 -16.98 4.42 20.25
CA ARG A 277 -17.95 3.38 20.62
C ARG A 277 -17.52 2.00 20.10
N ARG A 278 -16.97 1.94 18.88
CA ARG A 278 -16.44 0.69 18.29
C ARG A 278 -15.23 0.17 19.05
N LYS A 279 -14.32 1.05 19.47
CA LYS A 279 -13.19 0.68 20.33
C LYS A 279 -13.67 0.02 21.63
N GLU A 280 -14.65 0.61 22.29
CA GLU A 280 -15.22 0.02 23.52
C GLU A 280 -15.89 -1.34 23.27
N LEU A 281 -16.64 -1.47 22.18
CA LEU A 281 -17.22 -2.75 21.74
C LEU A 281 -16.14 -3.82 21.57
N PHE A 282 -15.08 -3.51 20.83
CA PHE A 282 -13.99 -4.45 20.55
C PHE A 282 -13.12 -4.76 21.75
N GLN A 283 -12.99 -3.82 22.70
CA GLN A 283 -12.21 -4.04 23.93
C GLN A 283 -12.99 -4.81 24.99
N LYS A 284 -14.28 -4.52 25.20
CA LYS A 284 -15.03 -5.02 26.36
C LYS A 284 -15.93 -6.21 26.03
N LYS A 285 -16.55 -6.24 24.85
CA LYS A 285 -17.53 -7.27 24.49
C LYS A 285 -16.93 -8.36 23.61
N LEU A 286 -16.21 -7.96 22.57
CA LEU A 286 -15.64 -8.89 21.59
C LEU A 286 -14.20 -9.34 21.93
N LEU A 287 -13.51 -8.63 22.81
CA LEU A 287 -12.13 -8.91 23.23
C LEU A 287 -11.14 -9.03 22.04
N LEU A 288 -11.35 -8.23 20.99
CA LEU A 288 -10.57 -8.20 19.75
C LEU A 288 -9.48 -7.13 19.75
N LEU A 289 -9.48 -6.23 20.72
CA LEU A 289 -8.44 -5.20 20.94
C LEU A 289 -7.72 -5.45 22.27
N LYS A 290 -6.88 -6.50 22.31
CA LYS A 290 -5.99 -6.78 23.44
C LYS A 290 -4.94 -5.70 23.59
#